data_AF-A0A7V2S5T2-F1
#
_entry.id   AF-A0A7V2S5T2-F1
#
_cell.length_a   1.000
_cell.length_b   1.000
_cell.length_c   1.000
_cell.angle_alpha   90.00
_cell.angle_beta   90.00
_cell.angle_gamma   90.00
#
_symmetry.space_group_name_H-M   'P 1'
#
loop_
_entity.id
_entity.type
_entity.pdbx_description
1 polymer ?
#
loop_
_entity_poly.entity_id
_entity_poly.type
_entity_poly.pdbx_seq_one_letter_code
_entity_poly.pdbx_strand_id
1 'polypeptide(L)'
;MLLLALWRYGVMAVLGVILGSFIWSMLSRKFKFEWFSDMSDFLEHFLGGTLMGIGGILGLGCTIGQGISGISTLASGSFLAFAGIVSGSVVTLKFFLKNDK
;
A
#
# COMPACT_ATOMS: atom_id res chain seq x y z
N MET A 1 -8.50 26.99 13.17
CA MET A 1 -8.98 25.58 13.16
C MET A 1 -8.80 24.90 11.79
N LEU A 2 -9.03 25.60 10.66
CA LEU A 2 -8.88 25.03 9.30
C LEU A 2 -7.41 24.76 8.88
N LEU A 3 -6.43 25.58 9.33
CA LEU A 3 -5.04 25.52 8.85
C LEU A 3 -4.21 24.36 9.45
N LEU A 4 -4.56 23.86 10.63
CA LEU A 4 -3.89 22.73 11.30
C LEU A 4 -4.29 21.36 10.73
N ALA A 5 -5.39 21.27 9.98
CA ALA A 5 -5.83 20.02 9.36
C ALA A 5 -4.96 19.60 8.17
N LEU A 6 -4.35 20.56 7.46
CA LEU A 6 -3.36 20.30 6.40
C LEU A 6 -2.07 19.69 6.96
N TRP A 7 -1.71 20.04 8.20
CA TRP A 7 -0.60 19.45 8.95
C TRP A 7 -1.03 18.21 9.76
N ARG A 8 -1.98 17.44 9.23
CA ARG A 8 -2.24 16.10 9.74
C ARG A 8 -1.01 15.24 9.46
N TYR A 9 -0.54 14.48 10.46
CA TYR A 9 0.56 13.52 10.34
C TYR A 9 0.51 12.67 9.05
N GLY A 10 -0.70 12.31 8.59
CA GLY A 10 -0.89 11.59 7.33
C GLY A 10 -0.38 12.34 6.09
N VAL A 11 -0.65 13.64 5.96
CA VAL A 11 -0.21 14.43 4.79
C VAL A 11 1.30 14.61 4.81
N MET A 12 1.88 14.91 5.98
CA MET A 12 3.34 15.04 6.12
C MET A 12 4.06 13.71 5.89
N ALA A 13 3.47 12.58 6.31
CA ALA A 13 4.02 11.25 6.05
C ALA A 13 3.99 10.91 4.56
N VAL A 14 2.89 11.19 3.86
CA VAL A 14 2.79 10.97 2.41
C VAL A 14 3.79 11.84 1.65
N LEU A 15 3.86 13.14 1.97
CA LEU A 15 4.84 14.04 1.35
C LEU A 15 6.29 13.61 1.65
N GLY A 16 6.56 13.16 2.87
CA GLY A 16 7.87 12.65 3.27
C GLY A 16 8.29 11.40 2.50
N VAL A 17 7.38 10.45 2.28
CA VAL A 17 7.64 9.24 1.48
C VAL A 17 7.90 9.63 0.00
N ILE A 18 7.08 10.51 -0.57
CA ILE A 18 7.24 10.97 -1.96
C ILE A 18 8.61 11.64 -2.16
N LEU A 19 8.95 12.60 -1.30
CA LEU A 19 10.23 13.32 -1.39
C LEU A 19 11.42 12.40 -1.10
N GLY A 20 11.30 11.52 -0.10
CA GLY A 20 12.35 10.57 0.27
C GLY A 20 12.65 9.56 -0.86
N SER A 21 11.61 8.97 -1.45
CA SER A 21 11.76 8.07 -2.60
C SER A 21 12.32 8.78 -3.82
N PHE A 22 11.94 10.04 -4.05
CA PHE A 22 12.45 10.84 -5.16
C PHE A 22 13.96 11.12 -5.01
N ILE A 23 14.39 11.55 -3.83
CA ILE A 23 15.82 11.79 -3.51
C ILE A 23 16.62 10.50 -3.62
N TRP A 24 16.09 9.39 -3.10
CA TRP A 24 16.77 8.10 -3.18
C TRP A 24 16.91 7.57 -4.61
N SER A 25 15.87 7.74 -5.44
CA SER A 25 15.89 7.38 -6.85
C SER A 25 16.93 8.18 -7.64
N MET A 26 17.04 9.48 -7.35
CA MET A 26 18.02 10.37 -7.98
C MET A 26 19.46 9.98 -7.62
N LEU A 27 19.69 9.59 -6.35
CA LEU A 27 20.99 9.15 -5.87
C LEU A 27 21.39 7.78 -6.44
N SER A 28 20.43 6.86 -6.60
CA SER A 28 20.66 5.56 -7.21
C SER A 28 20.89 5.59 -8.72
N ARG A 29 20.66 6.72 -9.41
CA ARG A 29 20.74 6.87 -10.89
C ARG A 29 19.99 5.78 -11.69
N LYS A 30 19.02 5.12 -11.05
CA LYS A 30 18.15 4.10 -11.65
C LYS A 30 16.80 4.72 -12.08
N PHE A 31 16.82 5.99 -12.47
CA PHE A 31 15.67 6.62 -13.11
C PHE A 31 15.50 6.03 -14.51
N LYS A 32 14.86 4.85 -14.56
CA LYS A 32 14.27 4.30 -15.77
C LYS A 32 12.83 4.77 -15.82
N PHE A 33 12.50 5.55 -16.85
CA PHE A 33 11.14 5.96 -17.13
C PHE A 33 10.43 4.76 -17.77
N GLU A 34 10.00 3.80 -16.95
CA GLU A 34 9.23 2.64 -17.39
C GLU A 34 7.78 3.12 -17.58
N TRP A 35 7.50 3.65 -18.76
CA TRP A 35 6.14 3.97 -19.18
C TRP A 35 5.43 2.65 -19.44
N PHE A 36 4.32 2.40 -18.73
CA PHE A 36 3.45 1.22 -18.81
C PHE A 36 3.53 0.54 -20.18
N SER A 37 4.21 -0.61 -20.23
CA SER A 37 4.50 -1.30 -21.49
C SER A 37 3.25 -1.92 -22.12
N ASP A 38 2.15 -2.06 -21.37
CA ASP A 38 0.87 -2.60 -21.83
C ASP A 38 -0.31 -1.94 -21.09
N MET A 39 -1.46 -1.80 -21.78
CA MET A 39 -2.71 -1.31 -21.18
C MET A 39 -3.25 -2.30 -20.13
N SER A 40 -2.97 -3.60 -20.30
CA SER A 40 -3.32 -4.65 -19.34
C SER A 40 -2.61 -4.43 -18.00
N ASP A 41 -1.30 -4.15 -18.01
CA ASP A 41 -0.52 -3.88 -16.80
C ASP A 41 -1.03 -2.65 -16.03
N PHE A 42 -1.50 -1.63 -16.76
CA PHE A 42 -2.11 -0.44 -16.17
C PHE A 42 -3.45 -0.76 -15.50
N LEU A 43 -4.30 -1.52 -16.17
CA LEU A 43 -5.60 -1.94 -15.64
C LEU A 43 -5.44 -2.83 -14.39
N GLU A 44 -4.52 -3.79 -14.40
CA GLU A 44 -4.27 -4.67 -13.25
C GLU A 44 -3.74 -3.91 -12.03
N HIS A 45 -2.80 -2.99 -12.22
CA HIS A 45 -2.31 -2.13 -11.14
C HIS A 45 -3.39 -1.18 -10.62
N PHE A 46 -4.19 -0.59 -11.51
CA PHE A 46 -5.26 0.32 -11.13
C PHE A 46 -6.37 -0.40 -10.35
N LEU A 47 -6.76 -1.59 -10.81
CA LEU A 47 -7.75 -2.43 -10.13
C LEU A 47 -7.21 -2.89 -8.78
N GLY A 48 -5.94 -3.33 -8.71
CA GLY A 48 -5.26 -3.71 -7.48
C GLY A 48 -5.19 -2.57 -6.45
N GLY A 49 -4.82 -1.36 -6.89
CA GLY A 49 -4.79 -0.17 -6.04
C GLY A 49 -6.17 0.21 -5.49
N THR A 50 -7.21 0.09 -6.33
CA THR A 50 -8.60 0.34 -5.92
C THR A 50 -9.07 -0.68 -4.89
N LEU A 51 -8.81 -1.98 -5.11
CA LEU A 51 -9.12 -3.03 -4.13
C LEU A 51 -8.37 -2.82 -2.81
N MET A 52 -7.10 -2.43 -2.86
CA MET A 52 -6.29 -2.16 -1.65
C MET A 52 -6.82 -0.95 -0.88
N GLY A 53 -7.29 0.08 -1.58
CA GLY A 53 -7.95 1.25 -0.96
C GLY A 53 -9.25 0.87 -0.25
N ILE A 54 -10.14 0.14 -0.93
CA ILE A 54 -11.41 -0.33 -0.35
C ILE A 54 -11.14 -1.26 0.84
N GLY A 55 -10.21 -2.20 0.69
CA GLY A 55 -9.81 -3.13 1.76
C GLY A 55 -9.23 -2.43 2.99
N GLY A 56 -8.46 -1.35 2.81
CA GLY A 56 -7.91 -0.57 3.92
C GLY A 56 -8.98 0.16 4.75
N ILE A 57 -10.08 0.58 4.11
CA ILE A 57 -11.22 1.20 4.80
C ILE A 57 -12.02 0.13 5.58
N LEU A 58 -12.28 -1.02 4.96
CA LEU A 58 -12.98 -2.14 5.59
C LEU A 58 -12.20 -2.72 6.78
N GLY A 59 -10.87 -2.77 6.67
CA GLY A 59 -9.98 -3.21 7.76
C GLY A 59 -9.68 -2.15 8.81
N LEU A 60 -10.27 -0.95 8.69
CA LEU A 60 -10.02 0.22 9.55
C LEU A 60 -8.52 0.49 9.77
N GLY A 61 -7.71 0.25 8.74
CA GLY A 61 -6.27 0.38 8.83
C GLY A 61 -5.50 -0.10 7.61
N CYS A 62 -4.25 0.32 7.54
CA CYS A 62 -3.26 -0.17 6.59
C CYS A 62 -2.25 -1.08 7.31
N THR A 63 -1.38 -1.75 6.58
CA THR A 63 -0.28 -2.55 7.12
C THR A 63 0.60 -1.79 8.12
N ILE A 64 0.76 -0.48 7.95
CA ILE A 64 1.50 0.38 8.88
C ILE A 64 0.74 0.55 10.20
N GLY A 65 -0.58 0.77 10.14
CA GLY A 65 -1.42 1.01 11.32
C GLY A 65 -1.78 -0.27 12.07
N GLN A 66 -2.40 -1.25 11.40
CA GLN A 66 -2.88 -2.49 12.05
C GLN A 66 -1.78 -3.56 12.15
N GLY A 67 -0.82 -3.57 11.22
CA GLY A 67 0.29 -4.53 11.25
C GLY A 67 1.36 -4.15 12.25
N ILE A 68 1.96 -2.96 12.12
CA ILE A 68 3.12 -2.59 12.95
C ILE A 68 2.67 -2.06 14.33
N SER A 69 1.71 -1.13 14.38
CA SER A 69 1.23 -0.56 15.63
C SER A 69 0.16 -1.43 16.33
N GLY A 70 -0.72 -2.09 15.57
CA GLY A 70 -1.77 -2.96 16.11
C GLY A 70 -1.26 -4.23 16.79
N ILE A 71 -0.23 -4.88 16.23
CA ILE A 71 0.44 -6.04 16.87
C ILE A 71 1.02 -5.68 18.24
N SER A 72 1.54 -4.46 18.41
CA SER A 72 2.09 -4.00 19.69
C SER A 72 1.02 -3.79 20.77
N THR A 73 -0.26 -3.70 20.39
CA THR A 73 -1.38 -3.49 21.35
C THR A 73 -1.98 -4.82 21.84
N LEU A 74 -1.47 -5.96 21.38
CA LEU A 74 -1.97 -7.31 21.72
C LEU A 74 -3.50 -7.46 21.59
N ALA A 75 -4.11 -6.73 20.66
CA ALA A 75 -5.54 -6.80 20.40
C ALA A 75 -5.82 -8.02 19.51
N SER A 76 -6.67 -8.92 19.98
CA SER A 76 -7.14 -10.09 19.21
C SER A 76 -7.74 -9.72 17.85
N GLY A 77 -8.26 -8.51 17.70
CA GLY A 77 -8.76 -7.97 16.43
C GLY A 77 -7.67 -7.69 15.38
N SER A 78 -6.47 -7.28 15.77
CA SER A 78 -5.39 -6.95 14.82
C SER A 78 -4.81 -8.20 14.17
N PHE A 79 -4.80 -9.34 14.87
CA PHE A 79 -4.38 -10.62 14.29
C PHE A 79 -5.34 -11.09 13.19
N LEU A 80 -6.65 -10.88 13.37
CA LEU A 80 -7.67 -11.26 12.39
C LEU A 80 -7.60 -10.37 11.14
N ALA A 81 -7.42 -9.06 11.33
CA ALA A 81 -7.24 -8.11 10.22
C ALA A 81 -5.95 -8.41 9.44
N PHE A 82 -4.85 -8.70 10.13
CA PHE A 82 -3.59 -9.07 9.49
C PHE A 82 -3.70 -10.41 8.73
N ALA A 83 -4.33 -11.43 9.31
CA ALA A 83 -4.59 -12.70 8.64
C ALA A 83 -5.47 -12.54 7.39
N GLY A 84 -6.46 -11.63 7.42
CA GLY A 84 -7.27 -11.26 6.26
C GLY A 84 -6.45 -10.63 5.14
N ILE A 85 -5.55 -9.70 5.47
CA ILE A 85 -4.65 -9.07 4.50
C ILE A 85 -3.70 -10.11 3.89
N VAL A 86 -3.07 -10.96 4.73
CA VAL A 86 -2.12 -12.00 4.29
C VAL A 86 -2.82 -13.03 3.41
N SER A 87 -3.98 -13.54 3.81
CA SER A 87 -4.74 -14.51 3.00
C SER A 87 -5.16 -13.92 1.66
N GLY A 88 -5.61 -12.65 1.62
CA GLY A 88 -5.90 -11.93 0.38
C GLY A 88 -4.69 -11.83 -0.55
N SER A 89 -3.52 -11.42 -0.04
CA SER A 89 -2.28 -11.34 -0.82
C SER A 89 -1.84 -12.71 -1.34
N VAL A 90 -1.96 -13.77 -0.54
CA VAL A 90 -1.62 -15.14 -0.96
C VAL A 90 -2.53 -15.61 -2.10
N VAL A 91 -3.84 -15.37 -2.03
CA VAL A 91 -4.78 -15.75 -3.09
C VAL A 91 -4.45 -15.02 -4.39
N THR A 92 -4.20 -13.71 -4.34
CA THR A 92 -3.82 -12.92 -5.52
C THR A 92 -2.52 -13.41 -6.15
N LEU A 93 -1.47 -13.63 -5.36
CA LEU A 93 -0.19 -14.15 -5.87
C LEU A 93 -0.34 -15.54 -6.48
N LYS A 94 -1.17 -16.39 -5.87
CA LYS A 94 -1.42 -17.74 -6.39
C LYS A 94 -2.23 -17.73 -7.69
N PHE A 95 -3.16 -16.78 -7.85
CA PHE A 95 -3.89 -16.58 -9.10
C PHE A 95 -2.97 -16.06 -10.21
N PHE A 96 -2.15 -15.05 -9.90
CA PHE A 96 -1.22 -14.47 -10.88
C PHE A 96 -0.19 -15.50 -11.37
N LEU A 97 0.43 -16.26 -10.45
CA LEU A 97 1.38 -17.32 -10.81
C LEU A 97 0.74 -18.53 -11.50
N LYS A 98 -0.58 -18.71 -11.40
CA LYS A 98 -1.30 -19.81 -12.06
C LYS A 98 -1.71 -19.44 -13.49
N ASN A 99 -1.96 -18.16 -13.76
CA ASN A 99 -2.26 -17.63 -15.09
C ASN A 99 -1.03 -17.51 -15.99
N ASP A 100 0.17 -17.55 -15.43
CA ASP A 100 1.45 -17.50 -16.16
C ASP A 100 1.88 -18.88 -16.74
N LYS A 101 0.92 -19.78 -17.03
CA LYS A 101 1.17 -21.15 -17.54
C LYS A 101 0.38 -21.50 -18.78
#